data_AF-A0A937ALZ4-F1
#
_entry.id   AF-A0A937ALZ4-F1
#
_cell.length_a   1.000
_cell.length_b   1.000
_cell.length_c   1.000
_cell.angle_alpha   90.00
_cell.angle_beta   90.00
_cell.angle_gamma   90.00
#
_symmetry.space_group_name_H-M   'P 1'
#
loop_
_entity.id
_entity.type
_entity.pdbx_description
1 polymer ?
#
loop_
_entity_poly.entity_id
_entity_poly.type
_entity_poly.pdbx_seq_one_letter_code
_entity_poly.pdbx_strand_id
1 'polypeptide(L)'
;MTTVNTPGMSIALQNDQPCIKCSYNLRGLPIAGTCPECGSLVSDSLRGFNLRFAAPEYLAKVNRGLSFVLNSILAIVIITVLTIAVTIATAGRQSELVLLLQFAQILTTATGLAGYWWYTEPDPGYTGIEKPNSARQIVRIAVCIQAVALLMSTAVVIIGFTGSGGGGGGSAASPGGAAMAVVGLFTIAFLVLNLVAYIAQFVGTMRYTAWMFSRVPDADLAKKAKMYVWLLPLIYVVGMIALGLGPLIALVMYWNLLDKLRKHVKTVAAA
;
A
#
# COMPACT_ATOMS: atom_id res chain seq x y z
N MET A 1 25.99 -9.59 52.92
CA MET A 1 26.68 -9.45 51.61
C MET A 1 26.36 -8.06 51.07
N THR A 2 27.27 -7.11 51.27
CA THR A 2 27.20 -5.74 50.76
C THR A 2 27.83 -5.73 49.37
N THR A 3 27.04 -5.49 48.33
CA THR A 3 27.56 -5.31 46.96
C THR A 3 28.32 -3.98 46.92
N VAL A 4 29.64 -4.05 46.79
CA VAL A 4 30.50 -2.88 46.57
C VAL A 4 30.12 -2.27 45.23
N ASN A 5 29.58 -1.05 45.27
CA ASN A 5 29.27 -0.24 44.09
C ASN A 5 30.60 0.30 43.56
N THR A 6 31.25 -0.43 42.65
CA THR A 6 32.38 0.11 41.89
C THR A 6 31.83 1.26 41.04
N PRO A 7 32.34 2.50 41.13
CA PRO A 7 31.90 3.61 40.29
C PRO A 7 32.22 3.28 38.83
N GLY A 8 31.23 2.67 38.16
CA GLY A 8 31.32 2.28 36.76
C GLY A 8 31.45 3.54 35.91
N MET A 9 32.56 3.63 35.19
CA MET A 9 32.83 4.69 34.22
C MET A 9 31.68 4.70 33.20
N SER A 10 30.76 5.64 33.35
CA SER A 10 29.60 5.73 32.49
C SER A 10 30.04 6.27 31.13
N ILE A 11 29.94 5.43 30.11
CA ILE A 11 30.25 5.85 28.73
C ILE A 11 29.19 6.87 28.32
N ALA A 12 29.61 8.13 28.20
CA ALA A 12 28.79 9.22 27.70
C ALA A 12 28.70 9.15 26.18
N LEU A 13 27.53 9.52 25.64
CA LEU A 13 27.30 9.51 24.21
C LEU A 13 28.10 10.62 23.50
N GLN A 14 28.97 10.27 22.56
CA GLN A 14 29.81 11.26 21.87
C GLN A 14 29.14 11.87 20.63
N ASN A 15 28.26 11.13 19.96
CA ASN A 15 27.58 11.56 18.75
C ASN A 15 26.27 12.29 19.08
N ASP A 16 25.89 13.25 18.24
CA ASP A 16 24.58 13.89 18.30
C ASP A 16 23.50 12.85 17.96
N GLN A 17 22.75 12.41 18.95
CA GLN A 17 21.63 11.49 18.79
C GLN A 17 20.38 12.13 19.37
N PRO A 18 19.37 12.47 18.54
CA PRO A 18 18.13 13.00 19.06
C PRO A 18 17.35 11.89 19.80
N CYS A 19 16.72 12.26 20.90
CA CYS A 19 15.77 11.40 21.60
C CYS A 19 14.60 11.03 20.68
N ILE A 20 14.22 9.75 20.65
CA ILE A 20 13.13 9.29 19.77
C ILE A 20 11.76 9.88 20.14
N LYS A 21 11.55 10.31 21.40
CA LYS A 21 10.28 10.87 21.87
C LYS A 21 10.21 12.39 21.72
N CYS A 22 11.20 13.12 22.21
CA CYS A 22 11.17 14.59 22.29
C CYS A 22 12.15 15.30 21.35
N SER A 23 12.99 14.57 20.62
CA SER A 23 14.05 15.11 19.76
C SER A 23 15.18 15.87 20.47
N TYR A 24 15.25 15.84 21.82
CA TYR A 24 16.37 16.41 22.58
C TYR A 24 17.70 15.72 22.24
N ASN A 25 18.79 16.49 22.08
CA ASN A 25 20.10 15.92 21.76
C ASN A 25 20.70 15.19 22.98
N LEU A 26 20.91 13.87 22.85
CA LEU A 26 21.39 13.01 23.92
C LEU A 26 22.93 12.99 24.05
N ARG A 27 23.64 13.84 23.32
CA ARG A 27 25.11 13.96 23.45
C ARG A 27 25.51 14.31 24.88
N GLY A 28 26.52 13.62 25.39
CA GLY A 28 27.05 13.79 26.74
C GLY A 28 26.26 13.04 27.83
N LEU A 29 25.06 12.52 27.54
CA LEU A 29 24.32 11.71 28.51
C LEU A 29 24.87 10.28 28.57
N PRO A 30 24.83 9.62 29.75
CA PRO A 30 25.24 8.23 29.88
C PRO A 30 24.27 7.32 29.12
N ILE A 31 24.78 6.25 28.50
CA ILE A 31 23.97 5.28 27.72
C ILE A 31 22.85 4.64 28.57
N ALA A 32 23.11 4.42 29.86
CA ALA A 32 22.15 3.89 30.83
C ALA A 32 21.25 4.98 31.46
N GLY A 33 21.42 6.24 31.07
CA GLY A 33 20.64 7.36 31.58
C GLY A 33 19.26 7.48 30.96
N THR A 34 18.51 8.46 31.44
CA THR A 34 17.22 8.88 30.89
C THR A 34 17.36 10.25 30.24
N CYS A 35 16.51 10.51 29.24
CA CYS A 35 16.40 11.82 28.62
C CYS A 35 15.85 12.83 29.64
N PRO A 36 16.50 13.99 29.84
CA PRO A 36 16.07 14.97 30.85
C PRO A 36 14.70 15.59 30.54
N GLU A 37 14.33 15.70 29.25
CA GLU A 37 13.06 16.31 28.85
C GLU A 37 11.84 15.38 29.02
N CYS A 38 11.98 14.10 28.70
CA CYS A 38 10.83 13.18 28.61
C CYS A 38 10.99 11.87 29.40
N GLY A 39 12.11 11.69 30.10
CA GLY A 39 12.37 10.53 30.96
C GLY A 39 12.60 9.20 30.26
N SER A 40 12.58 9.12 28.92
CA SER A 40 12.84 7.86 28.20
C SER A 40 14.30 7.43 28.28
N LEU A 41 14.57 6.13 28.28
CA LEU A 41 15.93 5.59 28.31
C LEU A 41 16.73 6.03 27.08
N VAL A 42 17.98 6.44 27.29
CA VAL A 42 18.92 6.81 26.21
C VAL A 42 19.16 5.60 25.29
N SER A 43 19.25 4.40 25.86
CA SER A 43 19.39 3.15 25.12
C SER A 43 18.30 2.91 24.08
N ASP A 44 17.06 3.33 24.31
CA ASP A 44 15.96 3.21 23.34
C ASP A 44 16.18 4.12 22.12
N SER A 45 16.75 5.30 22.35
CA SER A 45 17.09 6.22 21.26
C SER A 45 18.32 5.76 20.47
N LEU A 46 19.23 4.99 21.09
CA LEU A 46 20.39 4.39 20.44
C LEU A 46 20.08 3.14 19.62
N ARG A 47 19.07 2.37 20.02
CA ARG A 47 18.53 1.29 19.17
C ARG A 47 18.07 1.84 17.81
N GLY A 48 17.65 3.09 17.78
CA GLY A 48 17.19 3.79 16.59
C GLY A 48 15.83 3.26 16.12
N PHE A 49 15.45 3.67 14.92
CA PHE A 49 14.13 3.37 14.35
C PHE A 49 14.10 2.07 13.53
N ASN A 50 15.05 1.16 13.78
CA ASN A 50 15.24 -0.08 13.02
C ASN A 50 14.08 -1.07 13.22
N LEU A 51 13.76 -1.81 12.16
CA LEU A 51 12.64 -2.76 12.14
C LEU A 51 12.85 -3.95 13.10
N ARG A 52 14.10 -4.29 13.42
CA ARG A 52 14.47 -5.36 14.37
C ARG A 52 14.06 -5.13 15.81
N PHE A 53 13.70 -3.90 16.16
CA PHE A 53 13.23 -3.55 17.50
C PHE A 53 11.71 -3.36 17.55
N ALA A 54 10.99 -3.60 16.44
CA ALA A 54 9.55 -3.53 16.41
C ALA A 54 8.92 -4.74 17.12
N ALA A 55 7.71 -4.57 17.64
CA ALA A 55 6.99 -5.67 18.30
C ALA A 55 6.76 -6.86 17.34
N PRO A 56 6.90 -8.12 17.78
CA PRO A 56 6.74 -9.28 16.90
C PRO A 56 5.32 -9.38 16.30
N GLU A 57 4.30 -8.97 17.05
CA GLU A 57 2.92 -8.88 16.58
C GLU A 57 2.77 -7.91 15.41
N TYR A 58 3.49 -6.78 15.45
CA TYR A 58 3.51 -5.80 14.37
C TYR A 58 4.14 -6.40 13.11
N LEU A 59 5.31 -7.06 13.24
CA LEU A 59 5.98 -7.71 12.11
C LEU A 59 5.11 -8.79 11.47
N ALA A 60 4.38 -9.57 12.28
CA ALA A 60 3.44 -10.58 11.79
C ALA A 60 2.29 -9.93 10.98
N LYS A 61 1.72 -8.83 11.45
CA LYS A 61 0.68 -8.06 10.73
C LYS A 61 1.20 -7.50 9.41
N VAL A 62 2.37 -6.88 9.41
CA VAL A 62 3.01 -6.34 8.20
C VAL A 62 3.30 -7.44 7.18
N ASN A 63 3.84 -8.57 7.60
CA ASN A 63 4.11 -9.71 6.72
C ASN A 63 2.81 -10.33 6.14
N ARG A 64 1.76 -10.43 6.96
CA ARG A 64 0.44 -10.89 6.50
C ARG A 64 -0.15 -9.91 5.47
N GLY A 65 -0.14 -8.61 5.75
CA GLY A 65 -0.58 -7.57 4.82
C GLY A 65 0.17 -7.60 3.49
N LEU A 66 1.50 -7.66 3.53
CA LEU A 66 2.34 -7.81 2.34
C LEU A 66 2.02 -9.08 1.55
N SER A 67 1.76 -10.21 2.23
CA SER A 67 1.36 -11.45 1.55
C SER A 67 0.03 -11.30 0.83
N PHE A 68 -0.96 -10.64 1.43
CA PHE A 68 -2.25 -10.39 0.77
C PHE A 68 -2.10 -9.49 -0.45
N VAL A 69 -1.30 -8.42 -0.35
CA VAL A 69 -1.00 -7.52 -1.49
C VAL A 69 -0.28 -8.27 -2.62
N LEU A 70 0.75 -9.06 -2.31
CA LEU A 70 1.50 -9.81 -3.33
C LEU A 70 0.63 -10.86 -4.03
N ASN A 71 -0.21 -11.57 -3.26
CA ASN A 71 -1.10 -12.58 -3.81
C ASN A 71 -2.22 -11.96 -4.65
N SER A 72 -2.78 -10.81 -4.24
CA SER A 72 -3.81 -10.12 -5.01
C SER A 72 -3.25 -9.54 -6.31
N ILE A 73 -2.02 -9.03 -6.31
CA ILE A 73 -1.31 -8.59 -7.54
C ILE A 73 -1.10 -9.77 -8.51
N LEU A 74 -0.78 -10.96 -8.02
CA LEU A 74 -0.65 -12.13 -8.89
C LEU A 74 -2.02 -12.57 -9.43
N ALA A 75 -3.02 -12.65 -8.55
CA ALA A 75 -4.38 -13.02 -8.93
C ALA A 75 -5.00 -12.04 -9.94
N ILE A 76 -4.81 -10.73 -9.78
CA ILE A 76 -5.38 -9.72 -10.68
C ILE A 76 -4.79 -9.84 -12.08
N VAL A 77 -3.49 -10.16 -12.21
CA VAL A 77 -2.86 -10.40 -13.52
C VAL A 77 -3.47 -11.63 -14.18
N ILE A 78 -3.60 -12.73 -13.46
CA ILE A 78 -4.20 -13.97 -13.98
C ILE A 78 -5.66 -13.72 -14.42
N ILE A 79 -6.47 -13.12 -13.56
CA ILE A 79 -7.88 -12.85 -13.84
C ILE A 79 -7.99 -11.91 -15.05
N THR A 80 -7.17 -10.86 -15.14
CA THR A 80 -7.19 -9.93 -16.28
C THR A 80 -6.89 -10.66 -17.59
N VAL A 81 -5.88 -11.53 -17.62
CA VAL A 81 -5.55 -12.33 -18.81
C VAL A 81 -6.69 -13.27 -19.18
N LEU A 82 -7.29 -13.95 -18.20
CA LEU A 82 -8.43 -14.83 -18.41
C LEU A 82 -9.65 -14.06 -18.94
N THR A 83 -9.94 -12.88 -18.39
CA THR A 83 -11.03 -12.02 -18.86
C THR A 83 -10.80 -11.62 -20.31
N ILE A 84 -9.60 -11.15 -20.68
CA ILE A 84 -9.28 -10.80 -22.07
C ILE A 84 -9.48 -12.01 -23.00
N ALA A 85 -8.95 -13.17 -22.63
CA ALA A 85 -9.07 -14.40 -23.42
C ALA A 85 -10.53 -14.82 -23.62
N VAL A 86 -11.35 -14.81 -22.56
CA VAL A 86 -12.77 -15.14 -22.63
C VAL A 86 -13.54 -14.12 -23.48
N THR A 87 -13.27 -12.83 -23.32
CA THR A 87 -13.91 -11.78 -24.12
C THR A 87 -13.62 -11.93 -25.62
N ILE A 88 -12.39 -12.30 -25.99
CA ILE A 88 -12.03 -12.59 -27.39
C ILE A 88 -12.76 -13.85 -27.87
N ALA A 89 -12.73 -14.92 -27.07
CA ALA A 89 -13.33 -16.22 -27.43
C ALA A 89 -14.86 -16.16 -27.59
N THR A 90 -15.56 -15.31 -26.83
CA THR A 90 -17.01 -15.11 -26.95
C THR A 90 -17.40 -14.06 -27.98
N ALA A 91 -16.44 -13.51 -28.73
CA ALA A 91 -16.64 -12.39 -29.64
C ALA A 91 -17.36 -11.21 -28.98
N GLY A 92 -17.03 -10.92 -27.71
CA GLY A 92 -17.64 -9.86 -26.91
C GLY A 92 -19.05 -10.17 -26.40
N ARG A 93 -19.62 -11.35 -26.65
CA ARG A 93 -20.90 -11.75 -26.04
C ARG A 93 -20.72 -11.93 -24.54
N GLN A 94 -21.62 -11.35 -23.77
CA GLN A 94 -21.70 -11.51 -22.32
C GLN A 94 -22.07 -12.96 -22.01
N SER A 95 -21.07 -13.78 -21.67
CA SER A 95 -21.28 -15.13 -21.17
C SER A 95 -21.36 -15.12 -19.65
N GLU A 96 -22.02 -16.12 -19.06
CA GLU A 96 -22.05 -16.30 -17.60
C GLU A 96 -20.63 -16.36 -16.99
N LEU A 97 -19.65 -16.85 -17.77
CA LEU A 97 -18.24 -16.87 -17.39
C LEU A 97 -17.66 -15.47 -17.18
N VAL A 98 -18.06 -14.46 -17.99
CA VAL A 98 -17.59 -13.08 -17.81
C VAL A 98 -18.09 -12.52 -16.47
N LEU A 99 -19.33 -12.80 -16.09
CA LEU A 99 -19.89 -12.40 -14.79
C LEU A 99 -19.14 -13.06 -13.63
N LEU A 100 -18.86 -14.36 -13.71
CA LEU A 100 -18.08 -15.07 -12.69
C LEU A 100 -16.67 -14.49 -12.54
N LEU A 101 -15.99 -14.18 -13.65
CA LEU A 101 -14.67 -13.54 -13.63
C LEU A 101 -14.74 -12.14 -13.01
N GLN A 102 -15.82 -11.40 -13.23
CA GLN A 102 -16.01 -10.09 -12.62
C GLN A 102 -16.20 -10.18 -11.10
N PHE A 103 -16.94 -11.17 -10.61
CA PHE A 103 -17.01 -11.43 -9.16
C PHE A 103 -15.63 -11.81 -8.58
N ALA A 104 -14.86 -12.65 -9.27
CA ALA A 104 -13.51 -13.00 -8.87
C ALA A 104 -12.59 -11.77 -8.80
N GLN A 105 -12.73 -10.83 -9.75
CA GLN A 105 -12.01 -9.56 -9.77
C GLN A 105 -12.36 -8.67 -8.56
N ILE A 106 -13.64 -8.60 -8.19
CA ILE A 106 -14.10 -7.85 -7.00
C ILE A 106 -13.48 -8.43 -5.73
N LEU A 107 -13.56 -9.76 -5.55
CA LEU A 107 -12.96 -10.45 -4.41
C LEU A 107 -11.44 -10.22 -4.35
N THR A 108 -10.76 -10.33 -5.49
CA THR A 108 -9.32 -10.09 -5.59
C THR A 108 -8.97 -8.64 -5.22
N THR A 109 -9.74 -7.68 -5.69
CA THR A 109 -9.56 -6.26 -5.33
C THR A 109 -9.77 -6.05 -3.83
N ALA A 110 -10.85 -6.61 -3.25
CA ALA A 110 -11.14 -6.52 -1.82
C ALA A 110 -10.02 -7.12 -0.95
N THR A 111 -9.46 -8.28 -1.34
CA THR A 111 -8.30 -8.87 -0.64
C THR A 111 -7.05 -7.99 -0.73
N GLY A 112 -6.82 -7.33 -1.87
CA GLY A 112 -5.76 -6.33 -2.01
C GLY A 112 -5.95 -5.12 -1.10
N LEU A 113 -7.15 -4.56 -1.05
CA LEU A 113 -7.49 -3.43 -0.16
C LEU A 113 -7.29 -3.79 1.32
N ALA A 114 -7.74 -4.97 1.74
CA ALA A 114 -7.48 -5.49 3.10
C ALA A 114 -5.98 -5.66 3.38
N GLY A 115 -5.22 -6.15 2.39
CA GLY A 115 -3.76 -6.25 2.47
C GLY A 115 -3.08 -4.90 2.69
N TYR A 116 -3.47 -3.86 1.96
CA TYR A 116 -2.94 -2.51 2.14
C TYR A 116 -3.31 -1.90 3.49
N TRP A 117 -4.51 -2.20 4.00
CA TRP A 117 -4.93 -1.76 5.33
C TRP A 117 -4.04 -2.33 6.44
N TRP A 118 -3.81 -3.65 6.45
CA TRP A 118 -2.91 -4.30 7.41
C TRP A 118 -1.45 -3.92 7.22
N TYR A 119 -1.01 -3.73 5.97
CA TYR A 119 0.37 -3.30 5.68
C TYR A 119 0.68 -1.90 6.26
N THR A 120 -0.31 -1.02 6.25
CA THR A 120 -0.19 0.37 6.74
C THR A 120 -0.63 0.54 8.20
N GLU A 121 -0.70 -0.53 8.99
CA GLU A 121 -0.97 -0.45 10.43
C GLU A 121 0.15 0.33 11.15
N PRO A 122 -0.18 1.20 12.13
CA PRO A 122 0.84 1.89 12.92
C PRO A 122 1.62 0.90 13.79
N ASP A 123 2.90 1.19 13.97
CA ASP A 123 3.77 0.41 14.85
C ASP A 123 3.52 0.85 16.30
N PRO A 124 2.99 -0.01 17.19
CA PRO A 124 2.68 0.38 18.56
C PRO A 124 3.92 0.79 19.37
N GLY A 125 5.12 0.34 18.96
CA GLY A 125 6.38 0.72 19.59
C GLY A 125 6.96 2.05 19.09
N TYR A 126 6.42 2.59 17.99
CA TYR A 126 6.90 3.85 17.44
C TYR A 126 6.31 5.04 18.20
N THR A 127 7.15 5.69 18.99
CA THR A 127 6.77 6.83 19.85
C THR A 127 7.10 8.20 19.23
N GLY A 128 7.63 8.22 18.00
CA GLY A 128 7.88 9.46 17.28
C GLY A 128 6.58 10.07 16.74
N ILE A 129 6.54 11.41 16.64
CA ILE A 129 5.39 12.11 16.05
C ILE A 129 5.30 11.76 14.57
N GLU A 130 4.26 11.02 14.18
CA GLU A 130 3.93 10.86 12.76
C GLU A 130 3.47 12.19 12.19
N LYS A 131 4.09 12.62 11.08
CA LYS A 131 3.64 13.83 10.39
C LYS A 131 2.20 13.64 9.89
N PRO A 132 1.34 14.68 9.95
CA PRO A 132 -0.06 14.59 9.52
C PRO A 132 -0.24 14.19 8.04
N ASN A 133 0.76 14.42 7.20
CA ASN A 133 0.80 13.90 5.82
C ASN A 133 1.50 12.54 5.72
N SER A 134 1.29 11.64 6.70
CA SER A 134 1.95 10.34 6.68
C SER A 134 1.45 9.55 5.48
N ALA A 135 2.39 8.90 4.78
CA ALA A 135 2.09 8.09 3.60
C ALA A 135 0.98 7.05 3.88
N ARG A 136 0.83 6.61 5.13
CA ARG A 136 -0.22 5.71 5.60
C ARG A 136 -1.62 6.30 5.46
N GLN A 137 -1.83 7.55 5.89
CA GLN A 137 -3.14 8.19 5.80
C GLN A 137 -3.60 8.31 4.33
N ILE A 138 -2.67 8.70 3.45
CA ILE A 138 -2.93 8.79 2.01
C ILE A 138 -3.38 7.42 1.46
N VAL A 139 -2.66 6.34 1.79
CA VAL A 139 -3.02 4.99 1.35
C VAL A 139 -4.39 4.58 1.87
N ARG A 140 -4.69 4.82 3.16
CA ARG A 140 -5.99 4.44 3.75
C ARG A 140 -7.16 5.19 3.13
N ILE A 141 -7.03 6.51 2.97
CA ILE A 141 -8.05 7.33 2.32
C ILE A 141 -8.27 6.84 0.88
N ALA A 142 -7.18 6.61 0.14
CA ALA A 142 -7.26 6.13 -1.24
C ALA A 142 -7.91 4.73 -1.35
N VAL A 143 -7.58 3.83 -0.43
CA VAL A 143 -8.20 2.49 -0.32
C VAL A 143 -9.69 2.58 -0.01
N CYS A 144 -10.11 3.48 0.89
CA CYS A 144 -11.52 3.73 1.18
C CYS A 144 -12.27 4.28 -0.05
N ILE A 145 -11.68 5.25 -0.76
CA ILE A 145 -12.27 5.80 -1.99
C ILE A 145 -12.42 4.70 -3.06
N GLN A 146 -11.41 3.85 -3.23
CA GLN A 146 -11.49 2.72 -4.17
C GLN A 146 -12.55 1.70 -3.78
N ALA A 147 -12.69 1.37 -2.49
CA ALA A 147 -13.75 0.49 -2.03
C ALA A 147 -15.15 1.03 -2.37
N VAL A 148 -15.38 2.33 -2.12
CA VAL A 148 -16.64 3.00 -2.48
C VAL A 148 -16.84 3.02 -3.99
N ALA A 149 -15.82 3.39 -4.77
CA ALA A 149 -15.91 3.40 -6.23
C ALA A 149 -16.19 2.00 -6.81
N LEU A 150 -15.62 0.94 -6.21
CA LEU A 150 -15.88 -0.44 -6.60
C LEU A 150 -17.34 -0.84 -6.36
N LEU A 151 -17.90 -0.51 -5.19
CA LEU A 151 -19.30 -0.79 -4.87
C LEU A 151 -20.25 -0.01 -5.79
N MET A 152 -19.98 1.29 -6.00
CA MET A 152 -20.79 2.14 -6.87
C MET A 152 -20.75 1.69 -8.33
N SER A 153 -19.56 1.38 -8.86
CA SER A 153 -19.42 0.88 -10.24
C SER A 153 -20.15 -0.46 -10.42
N THR A 154 -20.09 -1.35 -9.43
CA THR A 154 -20.81 -2.63 -9.47
C THR A 154 -22.33 -2.42 -9.46
N ALA A 155 -22.83 -1.51 -8.63
CA ALA A 155 -24.25 -1.17 -8.60
C ALA A 155 -24.73 -0.60 -9.94
N VAL A 156 -23.95 0.28 -10.56
CA VAL A 156 -24.23 0.84 -11.89
C VAL A 156 -24.31 -0.25 -12.95
N VAL A 157 -23.37 -1.20 -12.95
CA VAL A 157 -23.38 -2.34 -13.88
C VAL A 157 -24.64 -3.19 -13.70
N ILE A 158 -25.02 -3.51 -12.47
CA ILE A 158 -26.23 -4.31 -12.18
C ILE A 158 -27.49 -3.61 -12.70
N ILE A 159 -27.64 -2.29 -12.46
CA ILE A 159 -28.78 -1.50 -12.96
C ILE A 159 -28.82 -1.49 -14.49
N GLY A 160 -27.66 -1.35 -15.15
CA GLY A 160 -27.58 -1.40 -16.61
C GLY A 160 -28.01 -2.76 -17.16
N PHE A 161 -27.61 -3.85 -16.52
CA PHE A 161 -28.00 -5.20 -16.92
C PHE A 161 -29.52 -5.43 -16.78
N THR A 162 -30.12 -5.07 -15.64
CA THR A 162 -31.56 -5.27 -15.42
C THR A 162 -32.42 -4.35 -16.28
N GLY A 163 -31.96 -3.14 -16.58
CA GLY A 163 -32.64 -2.18 -17.45
C GLY A 163 -32.60 -2.55 -18.95
N SER A 164 -31.61 -3.33 -19.39
CA SER A 164 -31.42 -3.72 -20.80
C SER A 164 -32.22 -4.95 -21.24
N GLY A 165 -32.93 -5.63 -20.33
CA GLY A 165 -33.69 -6.86 -20.60
C GLY A 165 -34.90 -6.73 -21.53
N GLY A 166 -35.20 -5.53 -22.05
CA GLY A 166 -36.26 -5.29 -23.02
C GLY A 166 -35.75 -4.63 -24.30
N GLY A 167 -35.33 -5.43 -25.28
CA GLY A 167 -35.27 -5.06 -26.70
C GLY A 167 -34.32 -3.91 -27.08
N GLY A 168 -33.11 -4.27 -27.53
CA GLY A 168 -32.18 -3.33 -28.18
C GLY A 168 -32.86 -2.58 -29.33
N GLY A 169 -32.91 -1.25 -29.24
CA GLY A 169 -33.52 -0.39 -30.25
C GLY A 169 -34.14 0.91 -29.75
N GLY A 170 -34.14 1.18 -28.44
CA GLY A 170 -34.62 2.45 -27.89
C GLY A 170 -33.79 3.62 -28.41
N SER A 171 -34.41 4.51 -29.19
CA SER A 171 -33.79 5.76 -29.62
C SER A 171 -33.42 6.63 -28.41
N ALA A 172 -32.45 7.53 -28.58
CA ALA A 172 -32.02 8.48 -27.55
C ALA A 172 -33.17 9.37 -27.01
N ALA A 173 -34.29 9.45 -27.74
CA ALA A 173 -35.49 10.18 -27.35
C ALA A 173 -36.43 9.40 -26.41
N SER A 174 -36.19 8.11 -26.17
CA SER A 174 -36.97 7.35 -25.20
C SER A 174 -36.59 7.74 -23.75
N PRO A 175 -37.52 7.65 -22.78
CA PRO A 175 -37.20 7.84 -21.36
C PRO A 175 -36.03 6.96 -20.88
N GLY A 176 -35.86 5.77 -21.47
CA GLY A 176 -34.70 4.91 -21.21
C GLY A 176 -33.38 5.50 -21.69
N GLY A 177 -33.37 6.23 -22.81
CA GLY A 177 -32.17 6.90 -23.33
C GLY A 177 -31.62 7.97 -22.38
N ALA A 178 -32.50 8.77 -21.77
CA ALA A 178 -32.10 9.78 -20.79
C ALA A 178 -31.49 9.13 -19.53
N ALA A 179 -32.07 8.04 -19.02
CA ALA A 179 -31.53 7.30 -17.89
C ALA A 179 -30.14 6.72 -18.20
N MET A 180 -29.94 6.17 -19.41
CA MET A 180 -28.63 5.64 -19.83
C MET A 180 -27.57 6.73 -19.98
N ALA A 181 -27.93 7.94 -20.42
CA ALA A 181 -27.01 9.07 -20.47
C ALA A 181 -26.55 9.48 -19.06
N VAL A 182 -27.47 9.54 -18.10
CA VAL A 182 -27.16 9.84 -16.69
C VAL A 182 -26.23 8.76 -16.11
N VAL A 183 -26.54 7.48 -16.35
CA VAL A 183 -25.68 6.36 -15.94
C VAL A 183 -24.27 6.50 -16.53
N GLY A 184 -24.15 6.81 -17.82
CA GLY A 184 -22.87 7.01 -18.49
C GLY A 184 -22.04 8.14 -17.87
N LEU A 185 -22.66 9.27 -17.53
CA LEU A 185 -21.99 10.37 -16.84
C LEU A 185 -21.45 9.95 -15.46
N PHE A 186 -22.24 9.22 -14.68
CA PHE A 186 -21.78 8.68 -13.40
C PHE A 186 -20.63 7.68 -13.58
N THR A 187 -20.70 6.80 -14.59
CA THR A 187 -19.61 5.87 -14.89
C THR A 187 -18.29 6.60 -15.18
N ILE A 188 -18.32 7.67 -15.98
CA ILE A 188 -17.13 8.48 -16.28
C ILE A 188 -16.61 9.17 -15.01
N ALA A 189 -17.50 9.75 -14.21
CA ALA A 189 -17.12 10.40 -12.95
C ALA A 189 -16.44 9.41 -11.98
N PHE A 190 -16.99 8.20 -11.83
CA PHE A 190 -16.40 7.15 -11.00
C PHE A 190 -15.08 6.62 -11.56
N LEU A 191 -14.93 6.53 -12.89
CA LEU A 191 -13.67 6.16 -13.52
C LEU A 191 -12.55 7.16 -13.17
N VAL A 192 -12.83 8.46 -13.29
CA VAL A 192 -11.87 9.52 -12.95
C VAL A 192 -11.53 9.49 -11.46
N LEU A 193 -12.54 9.36 -10.58
CA LEU A 193 -12.32 9.26 -9.13
C LEU A 193 -11.46 8.04 -8.77
N ASN A 194 -11.75 6.89 -9.38
CA ASN A 194 -10.99 5.66 -9.17
C ASN A 194 -9.54 5.83 -9.64
N LEU A 195 -9.32 6.43 -10.82
CA LEU A 195 -7.97 6.70 -11.33
C LEU A 195 -7.16 7.59 -10.38
N VAL A 196 -7.76 8.68 -9.88
CA VAL A 196 -7.10 9.57 -8.91
C VAL A 196 -6.77 8.83 -7.62
N ALA A 197 -7.72 8.04 -7.09
CA ALA A 197 -7.50 7.23 -5.90
C ALA A 197 -6.42 6.16 -6.13
N TYR A 198 -6.36 5.56 -7.32
CA TYR A 198 -5.33 4.59 -7.69
C TYR A 198 -3.93 5.24 -7.70
N ILE A 199 -3.79 6.40 -8.32
CA ILE A 199 -2.53 7.15 -8.34
C ILE A 199 -2.11 7.54 -6.91
N ALA A 200 -3.06 8.06 -6.11
CA ALA A 200 -2.80 8.43 -4.72
C ALA A 200 -2.38 7.23 -3.86
N GLN A 201 -3.07 6.09 -4.01
CA GLN A 201 -2.71 4.84 -3.33
C GLN A 201 -1.32 4.38 -3.74
N PHE A 202 -1.01 4.40 -5.04
CA PHE A 202 0.28 3.97 -5.56
C PHE A 202 1.42 4.82 -4.99
N VAL A 203 1.31 6.15 -5.10
CA VAL A 203 2.33 7.08 -4.57
C VAL A 203 2.45 6.97 -3.05
N GLY A 204 1.32 6.91 -2.34
CA GLY A 204 1.29 6.72 -0.89
C GLY A 204 1.98 5.42 -0.48
N THR A 205 1.70 4.33 -1.17
CA THR A 205 2.30 3.03 -0.86
C THR A 205 3.79 3.04 -1.14
N MET A 206 4.23 3.58 -2.28
CA MET A 206 5.65 3.66 -2.60
C MET A 206 6.44 4.51 -1.61
N ARG A 207 5.87 5.65 -1.17
CA ARG A 207 6.49 6.47 -0.12
C ARG A 207 6.54 5.74 1.22
N TYR A 208 5.50 5.00 1.56
CA TYR A 208 5.46 4.19 2.78
C TYR A 208 6.47 3.03 2.73
N THR A 209 6.58 2.34 1.59
CA THR A 209 7.56 1.28 1.37
C THR A 209 8.99 1.82 1.44
N ALA A 210 9.27 2.99 0.86
CA ALA A 210 10.58 3.64 0.97
C ALA A 210 10.91 4.04 2.41
N TRP A 211 9.93 4.51 3.18
CA TRP A 211 10.09 4.74 4.62
C TRP A 211 10.37 3.43 5.36
N MET A 212 9.66 2.34 5.04
CA MET A 212 9.89 1.04 5.68
C MET A 212 11.28 0.48 5.39
N PHE A 213 11.79 0.61 4.16
CA PHE A 213 13.16 0.21 3.84
C PHE A 213 14.22 1.02 4.57
N SER A 214 13.94 2.28 4.93
CA SER A 214 14.87 3.06 5.76
C SER A 214 15.03 2.48 7.18
N ARG A 215 14.10 1.62 7.63
CA ARG A 215 14.18 0.89 8.90
C ARG A 215 14.95 -0.43 8.78
N VAL A 216 15.29 -0.85 7.57
CA VAL A 216 16.07 -2.06 7.28
C VAL A 216 17.53 -1.64 7.11
N PRO A 217 18.52 -2.40 7.63
CA PRO A 217 19.94 -2.07 7.49
C PRO A 217 20.47 -2.35 6.07
N ASP A 218 19.74 -1.92 5.03
CA ASP A 218 20.10 -2.02 3.62
C ASP A 218 19.81 -0.67 2.93
N ALA A 219 20.85 0.16 2.82
CA ALA A 219 20.75 1.51 2.27
C ALA A 219 20.45 1.50 0.75
N ASP A 220 20.85 0.45 0.04
CA ASP A 220 20.66 0.34 -1.41
C ASP A 220 19.19 0.09 -1.75
N LEU A 221 18.50 -0.75 -0.97
CA LEU A 221 17.06 -0.96 -1.13
C LEU A 221 16.27 0.31 -0.80
N ALA A 222 16.66 1.06 0.23
CA ALA A 222 16.02 2.33 0.54
C ALA A 222 16.19 3.36 -0.59
N LYS A 223 17.38 3.44 -1.21
CA LYS A 223 17.64 4.31 -2.37
C LYS A 223 16.81 3.88 -3.59
N LYS A 224 16.76 2.58 -3.89
CA LYS A 224 15.94 2.04 -5.00
C LYS A 224 14.45 2.31 -4.80
N ALA A 225 13.93 2.09 -3.60
CA ALA A 225 12.52 2.36 -3.29
C ALA A 225 12.15 3.84 -3.51
N LYS A 226 13.01 4.78 -3.11
CA LYS A 226 12.82 6.22 -3.39
C LYS A 226 12.83 6.54 -4.88
N MET A 227 13.74 5.94 -5.64
CA MET A 227 13.81 6.10 -7.09
C MET A 227 12.54 5.56 -7.77
N TYR A 228 12.00 4.44 -7.29
CA TYR A 228 10.83 3.79 -7.86
C TYR A 228 9.54 4.60 -7.68
N VAL A 229 9.46 5.53 -6.71
CA VAL A 229 8.32 6.44 -6.54
C VAL A 229 8.04 7.22 -7.83
N TRP A 230 9.10 7.65 -8.53
CA TRP A 230 8.98 8.46 -9.75
C TRP A 230 9.17 7.64 -11.02
N LEU A 231 10.02 6.62 -10.96
CA LEU A 231 10.33 5.78 -12.11
C LEU A 231 9.12 4.93 -12.54
N LEU A 232 8.37 4.36 -11.60
CA LEU A 232 7.28 3.43 -11.93
C LEU A 232 6.10 4.12 -12.64
N PRO A 233 5.59 5.30 -12.22
CA PRO A 233 4.57 6.03 -12.98
C PRO A 233 5.04 6.42 -14.37
N LEU A 234 6.32 6.81 -14.51
CA LEU A 234 6.91 7.15 -15.81
C LEU A 234 6.94 5.93 -16.74
N ILE A 235 7.45 4.79 -16.26
CA ILE A 235 7.46 3.54 -17.02
C ILE A 235 6.03 3.09 -17.37
N TYR A 236 5.09 3.26 -16.45
CA TYR A 236 3.69 2.92 -16.67
C TYR A 236 3.10 3.73 -17.83
N VAL A 237 3.21 5.06 -17.79
CA VAL A 237 2.62 5.95 -18.81
C VAL A 237 3.36 5.84 -20.15
N VAL A 238 4.68 5.99 -20.15
CA VAL A 238 5.48 5.95 -21.39
C VAL A 238 5.42 4.56 -22.03
N GLY A 239 5.54 3.50 -21.22
CA GLY A 239 5.47 2.13 -21.72
C GLY A 239 4.07 1.72 -22.18
N MET A 240 3.00 2.29 -21.61
CA MET A 240 1.65 2.13 -22.13
C MET A 240 1.51 2.75 -23.53
N ILE A 241 2.02 3.98 -23.73
CA ILE A 241 1.95 4.69 -25.01
C ILE A 241 2.82 4.02 -26.08
N ALA A 242 4.03 3.59 -25.73
CA ALA A 242 5.00 3.10 -26.71
C ALA A 242 4.74 1.65 -27.17
N LEU A 243 4.43 0.74 -26.24
CA LEU A 243 4.42 -0.71 -26.50
C LEU A 243 3.24 -1.45 -25.86
N GLY A 244 2.39 -0.78 -25.08
CA GLY A 244 1.34 -1.43 -24.28
C GLY A 244 1.84 -2.32 -23.11
N LEU A 245 3.14 -2.61 -23.04
CA LEU A 245 3.75 -3.48 -22.02
C LEU A 245 4.18 -2.75 -20.74
N GLY A 246 4.16 -1.41 -20.74
CA GLY A 246 4.59 -0.58 -19.61
C GLY A 246 3.97 -0.97 -18.26
N PRO A 247 2.63 -1.12 -18.16
CA PRO A 247 1.96 -1.52 -16.92
C PRO A 247 2.47 -2.84 -16.33
N LEU A 248 2.75 -3.83 -17.19
CA LEU A 248 3.20 -5.15 -16.76
C LEU A 248 4.63 -5.09 -16.20
N ILE A 249 5.53 -4.35 -16.88
CA ILE A 249 6.91 -4.14 -16.41
C ILE A 249 6.92 -3.41 -15.06
N ALA A 250 6.16 -2.32 -14.95
CA ALA A 250 6.05 -1.56 -13.70
C ALA A 250 5.50 -2.42 -12.55
N LEU A 251 4.51 -3.26 -12.83
CA LEU A 251 3.90 -4.16 -11.85
C LEU A 251 4.88 -5.25 -11.38
N VAL A 252 5.67 -5.84 -12.27
CA VAL A 252 6.72 -6.82 -11.91
C VAL A 252 7.80 -6.18 -11.04
N MET A 253 8.26 -4.97 -11.38
CA MET A 253 9.23 -4.23 -10.59
C MET A 253 8.70 -3.89 -9.19
N TYR A 254 7.43 -3.47 -9.11
CA TYR A 254 6.73 -3.19 -7.86
C TYR A 254 6.59 -4.45 -6.99
N TRP A 255 6.16 -5.56 -7.59
CA TRP A 255 6.03 -6.85 -6.91
C TRP A 255 7.38 -7.34 -6.34
N ASN A 256 8.46 -7.26 -7.12
CA ASN A 256 9.81 -7.65 -6.68
C ASN A 256 10.27 -6.81 -5.47
N LEU A 257 10.00 -5.50 -5.49
CA LEU A 257 10.33 -4.61 -4.37
C LEU A 257 9.58 -5.02 -3.10
N LEU A 258 8.28 -5.28 -3.18
CA LEU A 258 7.47 -5.71 -2.04
C LEU A 258 7.86 -7.11 -1.52
N ASP A 259 8.21 -8.04 -2.42
CA ASP A 259 8.68 -9.38 -2.03
C ASP A 259 10.01 -9.31 -1.26
N LYS A 260 10.94 -8.45 -1.70
CA LYS A 260 12.19 -8.20 -0.97
C LYS A 260 11.91 -7.65 0.43
N LEU A 261 11.03 -6.65 0.56
CA LEU A 261 10.64 -6.13 1.87
C LEU A 261 10.08 -7.24 2.76
N ARG A 262 9.17 -8.07 2.22
CA ARG A 262 8.56 -9.19 2.94
C ARG A 262 9.61 -10.20 3.43
N LYS A 263 10.60 -10.54 2.60
CA LYS A 263 11.71 -11.44 2.99
C LYS A 263 12.51 -10.86 4.15
N HIS A 264 12.86 -9.57 4.11
CA HIS A 264 13.55 -8.92 5.23
C HIS A 264 12.71 -8.92 6.51
N VAL A 265 11.42 -8.59 6.42
CA VAL A 265 10.50 -8.64 7.58
C VAL A 265 10.48 -10.05 8.20
N LYS A 266 10.43 -11.10 7.37
CA LYS A 266 10.47 -12.49 7.85
C LYS A 266 11.80 -12.84 8.53
N THR A 267 12.93 -12.45 7.95
CA THR A 267 14.25 -12.70 8.55
C THR A 267 14.38 -12.00 9.89
N VAL A 268 13.91 -10.75 9.99
CA VAL A 268 13.93 -9.98 11.23
C VAL A 268 12.99 -10.56 12.28
N ALA A 269 11.82 -11.07 11.89
CA ALA A 269 10.88 -11.70 12.81
C ALA A 269 11.33 -13.07 13.33
N ALA A 270 12.31 -13.69 12.67
CA ALA A 270 12.86 -15.00 13.05
C ALA A 270 14.14 -14.88 13.91
N ALA A 271 14.70 -13.68 14.05
CA ALA A 271 15.90 -13.39 14.84
C ALA A 271 15.53 -12.96 16.27
#